data_AF-A0A1S3DRX6-F1
#
_entry.id   AF-A0A1S3DRX6-F1
#
_cell.length_a   1.000
_cell.length_b   1.000
_cell.length_c   1.000
_cell.angle_alpha   90.00
_cell.angle_beta   90.00
_cell.angle_gamma   90.00
#
_symmetry.space_group_name_H-M   'P 1'
#
loop_
_entity.id
_entity.type
_entity.pdbx_description
1 polymer ?
#
loop_
_entity_poly.entity_id
_entity_poly.type
_entity_poly.pdbx_seq_one_letter_code
_entity_poly.pdbx_strand_id
1 'polypeptide(L)'
;MRNKMSPTFTSGKIKEMFPLMESCGRNLVSILTKYINNKNESIHVKEYLERYMTDVIGSTVFGMEINALENPDCEFRKVSKEMLNPKLRFRIGMTLVLLMPNIRKFLSGLMMDRKNVQFFLDLVHQNLSYREQNNIKRNDFINIMMELRKNDPDITE
;
A
#
# COMPACT_ATOMS: atom_id res chain seq x y z
N MET A 1 7.82 12.04 13.44
CA MET A 1 7.01 11.06 12.70
C MET A 1 6.58 9.84 13.48
N ARG A 2 7.47 9.01 14.08
CA ARG A 2 7.06 7.78 14.80
C ARG A 2 5.95 8.03 15.84
N ASN A 3 6.15 8.99 16.75
CA ASN A 3 5.17 9.31 17.79
C ASN A 3 3.82 9.80 17.24
N LYS A 4 3.83 10.51 16.10
CA LYS A 4 2.61 11.00 15.43
C LYS A 4 1.82 9.86 14.78
N MET A 5 2.50 8.81 14.30
CA MET A 5 1.89 7.66 13.62
C MET A 5 1.50 6.50 14.56
N SER A 6 2.14 6.38 15.72
CA SER A 6 1.85 5.28 16.67
C SER A 6 0.37 5.15 17.06
N PRO A 7 -0.40 6.24 17.26
CA PRO A 7 -1.83 6.15 17.57
C PRO A 7 -2.67 5.47 16.47
N THR A 8 -2.21 5.49 15.23
CA THR A 8 -2.89 4.88 14.07
C THR A 8 -2.90 3.34 14.12
N PHE A 9 -1.96 2.73 14.83
CA PHE A 9 -1.80 1.27 14.92
C PHE A 9 -2.29 0.69 16.25
N THR A 10 -3.13 1.42 16.98
CA THR A 10 -3.79 0.90 18.18
C THR A 10 -4.78 -0.20 17.82
N SER A 11 -5.06 -1.11 18.76
CA SER A 11 -6.06 -2.17 18.56
C SER A 11 -7.44 -1.62 18.18
N GLY A 12 -7.82 -0.47 18.74
CA GLY A 12 -9.06 0.24 18.39
C GLY A 12 -9.09 0.65 16.91
N LYS A 13 -8.05 1.32 16.41
CA LYS A 13 -7.95 1.73 15.01
C LYS A 13 -7.84 0.54 14.04
N ILE A 14 -7.12 -0.51 14.42
CA ILE A 14 -7.09 -1.75 13.62
C ILE A 14 -8.47 -2.40 13.56
N LYS A 15 -9.22 -2.42 14.67
CA LYS A 15 -10.59 -2.94 14.72
C LYS A 15 -11.54 -2.12 13.85
N GLU A 16 -11.37 -0.80 13.77
CA GLU A 16 -12.13 0.06 12.84
C GLU A 16 -11.90 -0.32 11.36
N MET A 17 -10.68 -0.73 11.00
CA MET A 17 -10.32 -1.18 9.64
C MET A 17 -10.69 -2.64 9.35
N PHE A 18 -11.03 -3.45 10.37
CA PHE A 18 -11.28 -4.89 10.22
C PHE A 18 -12.35 -5.23 9.17
N PRO A 19 -13.49 -4.52 9.05
CA PRO A 19 -14.49 -4.82 8.03
C PRO A 19 -13.94 -4.75 6.59
N LEU A 20 -12.96 -3.86 6.34
CA LEU A 20 -12.30 -3.75 5.04
C LEU A 20 -11.45 -5.00 4.75
N MET A 21 -10.71 -5.49 5.75
CA MET A 21 -9.92 -6.72 5.64
C MET A 21 -10.80 -7.94 5.45
N GLU A 22 -11.89 -8.02 6.22
CA GLU A 22 -12.88 -9.10 6.13
C GLU A 22 -13.51 -9.16 4.74
N SER A 23 -13.87 -8.01 4.16
CA SER A 23 -14.41 -7.94 2.80
C SER A 23 -13.44 -8.54 1.76
N CYS A 24 -12.17 -8.16 1.81
CA CYS A 24 -11.13 -8.76 0.97
C CYS A 24 -11.01 -10.27 1.20
N GLY A 25 -11.13 -10.72 2.45
CA GLY A 25 -11.05 -12.13 2.84
C GLY A 25 -12.21 -12.95 2.27
N ARG A 26 -13.43 -12.41 2.32
CA ARG A 26 -14.61 -13.02 1.69
C ARG A 26 -14.43 -13.15 0.18
N ASN A 27 -13.82 -12.15 -0.47
CA ASN A 27 -13.55 -12.23 -1.91
C ASN A 27 -12.52 -13.34 -2.23
N LEU A 28 -11.45 -13.46 -1.44
CA LEU A 28 -10.48 -14.55 -1.59
C LEU A 28 -11.17 -15.92 -1.49
N VAL A 29 -12.02 -16.13 -0.49
CA VAL A 29 -12.76 -17.39 -0.30
C VAL A 29 -13.66 -17.67 -1.50
N SER A 30 -14.40 -16.66 -1.98
CA SER A 30 -15.26 -16.77 -3.16
C SER A 30 -14.49 -17.22 -4.40
N ILE A 31 -13.34 -16.58 -4.67
CA ILE A 31 -12.51 -16.87 -5.84
C ILE A 31 -11.90 -18.27 -5.76
N LEU A 32 -11.36 -18.65 -4.59
CA LEU A 32 -10.80 -19.99 -4.41
C LEU A 32 -11.87 -21.08 -4.51
N THR A 33 -13.06 -20.84 -3.97
CA THR A 33 -14.19 -21.78 -4.08
C THR A 33 -14.59 -22.00 -5.54
N LYS A 34 -14.70 -20.91 -6.32
CA LYS A 34 -14.94 -20.99 -7.77
C LYS A 34 -13.82 -21.72 -8.50
N TYR A 35 -12.57 -21.49 -8.14
CA TYR A 35 -11.43 -22.15 -8.76
C TYR A 35 -11.47 -23.66 -8.49
N ILE A 36 -11.65 -24.10 -7.24
CA ILE A 36 -11.71 -25.51 -6.84
C ILE A 36 -12.86 -26.24 -7.54
N ASN A 37 -14.03 -25.61 -7.62
CA ASN A 37 -15.21 -26.22 -8.27
C ASN A 37 -15.04 -26.37 -9.79
N ASN A 38 -14.28 -25.48 -10.44
CA ASN A 38 -14.11 -25.48 -11.89
C ASN A 38 -12.83 -26.17 -12.37
N LYS A 39 -11.80 -26.21 -11.51
CA LYS A 39 -10.46 -26.72 -11.80
C LYS A 39 -9.97 -27.51 -10.60
N ASN A 40 -9.84 -28.82 -10.76
CA ASN A 40 -9.31 -29.71 -9.73
C ASN A 40 -7.77 -29.74 -9.77
N GLU A 41 -7.15 -28.55 -9.79
CA GLU A 41 -5.72 -28.34 -9.94
C GLU A 41 -5.10 -27.73 -8.68
N SER A 42 -3.79 -27.96 -8.49
CA SER A 42 -3.03 -27.34 -7.40
C SER A 42 -2.99 -25.82 -7.52
N ILE A 43 -3.18 -25.12 -6.39
CA ILE A 43 -3.07 -23.66 -6.33
C ILE A 43 -1.69 -23.19 -5.89
N HIS A 44 -1.19 -22.11 -6.49
CA HIS A 44 -0.01 -21.41 -6.00
C HIS A 44 -0.39 -20.46 -4.86
N VAL A 45 -0.46 -20.97 -3.62
CA VAL A 45 -0.96 -20.26 -2.44
C VAL A 45 -0.33 -18.88 -2.26
N LYS A 46 1.00 -18.78 -2.40
CA LYS A 46 1.73 -17.50 -2.28
C LYS A 46 1.21 -16.42 -3.23
N GLU A 47 0.81 -16.80 -4.45
CA GLU A 47 0.36 -15.84 -5.47
C GLU A 47 -1.01 -15.25 -5.09
N TYR A 48 -1.93 -16.08 -4.57
CA TYR A 48 -3.23 -15.62 -4.09
C TYR A 48 -3.12 -14.79 -2.80
N LEU A 49 -2.21 -15.14 -1.90
CA LEU A 49 -1.95 -14.33 -0.70
C LEU A 49 -1.34 -12.97 -1.05
N GLU A 50 -0.43 -12.90 -2.02
CA GLU A 50 0.09 -11.61 -2.51
C GLU A 50 -1.01 -10.72 -3.10
N ARG A 51 -1.95 -11.31 -3.86
CA ARG A 51 -3.11 -10.58 -4.38
C ARG A 51 -4.02 -10.08 -3.26
N TYR A 52 -4.36 -10.96 -2.32
CA TYR A 52 -5.16 -10.61 -1.15
C TYR A 52 -4.52 -9.48 -0.34
N MET A 53 -3.22 -9.55 -0.05
CA MET A 53 -2.51 -8.49 0.67
C MET A 53 -2.50 -7.17 -0.10
N THR A 54 -2.45 -7.23 -1.43
CA THR A 54 -2.56 -6.05 -2.28
C THR A 54 -3.92 -5.38 -2.10
N ASP A 55 -5.00 -6.16 -2.11
CA ASP A 55 -6.36 -5.64 -1.89
C ASP A 55 -6.57 -5.10 -0.47
N VAL A 56 -6.05 -5.79 0.54
CA VAL A 56 -6.10 -5.33 1.94
C VAL A 56 -5.39 -3.99 2.09
N ILE A 57 -4.16 -3.85 1.57
CA ILE A 57 -3.41 -2.60 1.66
C ILE A 57 -4.10 -1.51 0.84
N GLY A 58 -4.56 -1.82 -0.38
CA GLY A 58 -5.32 -0.89 -1.21
C GLY A 58 -6.53 -0.33 -0.48
N SER A 59 -7.30 -1.20 0.19
CA SER A 59 -8.53 -0.84 0.88
C SER A 59 -8.29 -0.13 2.21
N THR A 60 -7.36 -0.63 3.04
CA THR A 60 -7.15 -0.13 4.41
C THR A 60 -6.17 1.03 4.48
N VAL A 61 -5.19 1.11 3.58
CA VAL A 61 -4.16 2.16 3.59
C VAL A 61 -4.49 3.26 2.60
N PHE A 62 -4.84 2.89 1.37
CA PHE A 62 -5.11 3.87 0.31
C PHE A 62 -6.60 4.18 0.15
N GLY A 63 -7.49 3.41 0.78
CA GLY A 63 -8.93 3.62 0.70
C GLY A 63 -9.49 3.38 -0.70
N MET A 64 -8.93 2.42 -1.43
CA MET A 64 -9.28 2.07 -2.81
C MET A 64 -9.59 0.58 -2.96
N GLU A 65 -10.46 0.25 -3.90
CA GLU A 65 -10.74 -1.14 -4.29
C GLU A 65 -9.87 -1.49 -5.50
N ILE A 66 -8.82 -2.28 -5.27
CA ILE A 66 -7.82 -2.62 -6.30
C ILE A 66 -8.24 -3.84 -7.12
N ASN A 67 -8.96 -4.78 -6.51
CA ASN A 67 -9.43 -6.03 -7.10
C ASN A 67 -8.30 -6.87 -7.74
N ALA A 68 -7.13 -6.90 -7.08
CA ALA A 68 -5.96 -7.67 -7.48
C ALA A 68 -6.19 -9.19 -7.46
N LEU A 69 -7.13 -9.67 -6.64
CA LEU A 69 -7.54 -11.08 -6.63
C LEU A 69 -8.14 -11.52 -7.97
N GLU A 70 -8.92 -10.65 -8.62
CA GLU A 70 -9.58 -10.89 -9.90
C GLU A 70 -8.70 -10.47 -11.08
N ASN A 71 -8.05 -9.31 -10.95
CA ASN A 71 -7.12 -8.77 -11.94
C ASN A 71 -5.68 -8.79 -11.39
N PRO A 72 -4.94 -9.90 -11.55
CA PRO A 72 -3.58 -10.03 -11.05
C PRO A 72 -2.58 -9.05 -11.67
N ASP A 73 -2.95 -8.43 -12.80
CA ASP A 73 -2.14 -7.52 -13.60
C ASP A 73 -2.48 -6.04 -13.38
N CYS A 74 -3.25 -5.73 -12.34
CA CYS A 74 -3.60 -4.35 -12.00
C CYS A 74 -2.33 -3.50 -11.76
N GLU A 75 -2.39 -2.24 -12.18
CA GLU A 75 -1.23 -1.34 -12.17
C GLU A 75 -0.65 -1.17 -10.77
N PHE A 76 -1.51 -0.98 -9.77
CA PHE A 76 -1.10 -0.87 -8.37
C PHE A 76 -0.23 -2.06 -7.93
N ARG A 77 -0.61 -3.28 -8.30
CA ARG A 77 0.17 -4.48 -7.96
C ARG A 77 1.50 -4.53 -8.69
N LYS A 78 1.54 -4.17 -9.97
CA LYS A 78 2.78 -4.12 -10.77
C LYS A 78 3.77 -3.13 -10.18
N VAL A 79 3.34 -1.89 -9.93
CA VAL A 79 4.18 -0.84 -9.33
C VAL A 79 4.63 -1.24 -7.93
N SER A 80 3.74 -1.83 -7.11
CA SER A 80 4.08 -2.35 -5.77
C SER A 80 5.16 -3.45 -5.83
N LYS A 81 5.02 -4.43 -6.73
CA LYS A 81 6.00 -5.51 -6.91
C LYS A 81 7.36 -4.99 -7.35
N GLU A 82 7.40 -3.99 -8.22
CA GLU A 82 8.64 -3.35 -8.65
C GLU A 82 9.34 -2.60 -7.51
N MET A 83 8.59 -1.90 -6.66
CA MET A 83 9.16 -1.21 -5.50
C MET A 83 9.71 -2.17 -4.44
N LEU A 84 9.02 -3.29 -4.21
CA LEU A 84 9.45 -4.31 -3.24
C LEU A 84 10.61 -5.18 -3.75
N ASN A 85 10.84 -5.23 -5.06
CA ASN A 85 11.93 -5.97 -5.69
C ASN A 85 12.93 -4.99 -6.33
N PRO A 86 13.76 -4.30 -5.53
CA PRO A 86 14.69 -3.31 -6.05
C PRO A 86 15.67 -3.95 -7.05
N LYS A 87 15.80 -3.26 -8.20
CA LYS A 87 16.73 -3.61 -9.28
C LYS A 87 18.16 -3.70 -8.76
N LEU A 88 19.01 -4.49 -9.44
CA LEU A 88 20.41 -4.67 -9.06
C LEU A 88 21.17 -3.34 -8.86
N ARG A 89 20.87 -2.33 -9.70
CA ARG A 89 21.39 -0.96 -9.57
C ARG A 89 21.18 -0.34 -8.17
N PHE A 90 19.99 -0.54 -7.60
CA PHE A 90 19.64 -0.01 -6.28
C PHE A 90 20.42 -0.75 -5.19
N ARG A 91 20.54 -2.08 -5.32
CA ARG A 91 21.29 -2.90 -4.37
C ARG A 91 22.77 -2.53 -4.36
N ILE A 92 23.39 -2.42 -5.54
CA ILE A 92 24.79 -2.00 -5.68
C ILE A 92 24.99 -0.62 -5.07
N GLY A 93 24.13 0.33 -5.42
CA GLY A 93 24.24 1.66 -4.86
C GLY A 93 24.08 1.67 -3.34
N MET A 94 23.13 0.92 -2.77
CA MET A 94 22.95 0.82 -1.32
C MET A 94 24.20 0.28 -0.64
N THR A 95 24.85 -0.72 -1.23
CA THR A 95 26.15 -1.23 -0.76
C THR A 95 27.23 -0.15 -0.83
N LEU A 96 27.30 0.63 -1.91
CA LEU A 96 28.28 1.72 -2.03
C LEU A 96 28.06 2.83 -0.99
N VAL A 97 26.81 3.16 -0.68
CA VAL A 97 26.48 4.14 0.37
C VAL A 97 26.85 3.62 1.76
N LEU A 98 26.71 2.31 2.00
CA LEU A 98 27.14 1.67 3.23
C LEU A 98 28.66 1.72 3.40
N LEU A 99 29.41 1.45 2.32
CA LEU A 99 30.88 1.42 2.33
C LEU A 99 31.52 2.81 2.29
N MET A 100 30.85 3.78 1.64
CA MET A 100 31.36 5.13 1.43
C MET A 100 30.28 6.16 1.79
N PRO A 101 30.12 6.49 3.08
CA PRO A 101 29.06 7.41 3.53
C PRO A 101 29.18 8.82 2.93
N ASN A 102 30.39 9.24 2.52
CA ASN A 102 30.66 10.56 1.97
C ASN A 102 30.01 10.79 0.59
N ILE A 103 29.73 9.74 -0.19
CA ILE A 103 29.06 9.84 -1.50
C ILE A 103 27.54 9.65 -1.40
N ARG A 104 27.00 9.48 -0.18
CA ARG A 104 25.57 9.23 0.07
C ARG A 104 24.65 10.27 -0.55
N LYS A 105 24.98 11.56 -0.40
CA LYS A 105 24.14 12.65 -0.93
C LYS A 105 24.01 12.56 -2.45
N PHE A 106 25.09 12.23 -3.15
CA PHE A 106 25.10 12.07 -4.61
C PHE A 106 24.35 10.81 -5.06
N LEU A 107 24.60 9.66 -4.42
CA LEU A 107 24.00 8.39 -4.82
C LEU A 107 22.52 8.26 -4.47
N SER A 108 22.06 8.90 -3.39
CA SER A 108 20.67 8.79 -2.91
C SER A 108 19.63 9.23 -3.95
N GLY A 109 19.93 10.23 -4.78
CA GLY A 109 19.03 10.71 -5.84
C GLY A 109 18.92 9.77 -7.05
N LEU A 110 19.94 8.95 -7.31
CA LEU A 110 20.01 8.01 -8.44
C LEU A 110 19.35 6.65 -8.16
N MET A 111 19.12 6.35 -6.89
CA MET A 111 18.61 5.06 -6.44
C MET A 111 17.10 4.92 -6.57
N MET A 112 16.38 5.98 -6.25
CA MET A 112 14.94 5.91 -6.07
C MET A 112 14.22 5.96 -7.43
N ASP A 113 13.34 5.00 -7.68
CA ASP A 113 12.53 5.00 -8.90
C ASP A 113 11.44 6.08 -8.77
N ARG A 114 11.77 7.30 -9.23
CA ARG A 114 10.91 8.48 -9.12
C ARG A 114 9.51 8.25 -9.68
N LYS A 115 9.40 7.45 -10.75
CA LYS A 115 8.11 7.14 -11.39
C LYS A 115 7.19 6.38 -10.43
N ASN A 116 7.70 5.34 -9.79
CA ASN A 116 6.89 4.50 -8.89
C ASN A 116 6.49 5.28 -7.63
N VAL A 117 7.37 6.16 -7.14
CA VAL A 117 7.04 7.06 -6.02
C VAL A 117 5.94 8.04 -6.42
N GLN A 118 6.05 8.66 -7.60
CA GLN A 118 5.05 9.62 -8.07
C GLN A 118 3.67 8.98 -8.22
N PHE A 119 3.60 7.74 -8.71
CA PHE A 119 2.34 6.98 -8.79
C PHE A 119 1.60 6.93 -7.45
N PHE A 120 2.28 6.58 -6.34
CA PHE A 120 1.63 6.52 -5.02
C PHE A 120 1.30 7.91 -4.47
N LEU A 121 2.14 8.92 -4.73
CA LEU A 121 1.84 10.30 -4.34
C LEU A 121 0.58 10.81 -5.03
N ASP A 122 0.46 10.58 -6.35
CA ASP A 122 -0.70 10.98 -7.13
C ASP A 122 -1.97 10.29 -6.62
N LEU A 123 -1.90 8.98 -6.32
CA LEU A 123 -3.04 8.25 -5.73
C LEU A 123 -3.49 8.85 -4.40
N VAL A 124 -2.54 9.15 -3.50
CA VAL A 124 -2.87 9.75 -2.20
C VAL A 124 -3.46 11.15 -2.37
N HIS A 125 -2.87 11.98 -3.23
CA HIS A 125 -3.36 13.34 -3.49
C HIS A 125 -4.76 13.34 -4.12
N GLN A 126 -5.00 12.48 -5.11
CA GLN A 126 -6.32 12.32 -5.74
C GLN A 126 -7.36 11.84 -4.72
N ASN A 127 -7.02 10.85 -3.90
CA ASN A 127 -7.93 10.31 -2.89
C ASN A 127 -8.28 11.36 -1.83
N LEU A 128 -7.28 12.09 -1.31
CA LEU A 128 -7.50 13.19 -0.37
C LEU A 128 -8.40 14.28 -0.96
N SER A 129 -8.09 14.75 -2.17
CA SER A 129 -8.83 15.80 -2.85
C SER A 129 -10.29 15.39 -3.09
N TYR A 130 -10.50 14.15 -3.56
CA TYR A 130 -11.82 13.59 -3.79
C TYR A 130 -12.65 13.52 -2.51
N ARG A 131 -12.05 13.10 -1.38
CA ARG A 131 -12.77 13.00 -0.10
C ARG A 131 -13.12 14.36 0.48
N GLU A 132 -12.21 15.33 0.39
CA GLU A 132 -12.45 16.70 0.86
C GLU A 132 -13.60 17.35 0.10
N GLN A 133 -13.67 17.16 -1.22
CA GLN A 133 -14.75 17.70 -2.05
C GLN A 133 -16.10 17.03 -1.80
N ASN A 134 -16.11 15.71 -1.54
CA ASN A 134 -17.34 14.92 -1.43
C ASN A 134 -17.75 14.60 0.01
N ASN A 135 -17.04 15.13 1.02
CA ASN A 135 -17.28 14.86 2.45
C ASN A 135 -17.34 13.36 2.82
N ILE A 136 -16.49 12.56 2.19
CA ILE A 136 -16.47 11.11 2.39
C ILE A 136 -15.69 10.76 3.65
N LYS A 137 -16.31 9.95 4.52
CA LYS A 137 -15.66 9.35 5.69
C LYS A 137 -15.58 7.84 5.52
N ARG A 138 -14.37 7.28 5.61
CA ARG A 138 -14.11 5.83 5.57
C ARG A 138 -13.15 5.46 6.69
N ASN A 139 -13.37 4.34 7.35
CA ASN A 139 -12.52 3.90 8.47
C ASN A 139 -11.23 3.26 7.94
N ASP A 140 -10.35 4.07 7.38
CA ASP A 140 -9.06 3.68 6.80
C ASP A 140 -7.94 4.65 7.20
N PHE A 141 -6.72 4.34 6.76
CA PHE A 141 -5.52 5.10 7.11
C PHE A 141 -5.55 6.54 6.59
N ILE A 142 -6.07 6.80 5.39
CA ILE A 142 -6.19 8.17 4.84
C ILE A 142 -7.03 9.04 5.77
N ASN A 143 -8.15 8.51 6.26
CA ASN A 143 -9.01 9.23 7.19
C ASN A 143 -8.31 9.52 8.53
N ILE A 144 -7.55 8.56 9.05
CA ILE A 144 -6.77 8.77 10.27
C ILE A 144 -5.72 9.87 10.04
N MET A 145 -5.06 9.89 8.88
CA MET A 145 -4.11 10.94 8.51
C MET A 145 -4.78 12.32 8.37
N MET A 146 -5.98 12.39 7.80
CA MET A 146 -6.76 13.64 7.72
C MET A 146 -7.15 14.15 9.10
N GLU A 147 -7.53 13.26 10.03
CA GLU A 147 -7.82 13.61 11.42
C GLU A 147 -6.56 14.10 12.16
N LEU A 148 -5.42 13.43 11.99
CA LEU A 148 -4.14 13.87 12.54
C LEU A 148 -3.74 15.26 12.03
N ARG A 149 -3.85 15.53 10.73
CA ARG A 149 -3.55 16.84 10.13
C ARG A 149 -4.42 17.96 10.69
N LYS A 150 -5.68 17.68 11.02
CA LYS A 150 -6.59 18.67 11.64
C LYS A 150 -6.22 18.95 13.10
N ASN A 151 -5.68 17.97 13.81
CA ASN A 151 -5.40 18.05 15.24
C ASN A 151 -3.95 18.51 15.54
N ASP A 152 -3.05 18.48 14.56
CA ASP A 152 -1.64 18.87 14.68
C ASP A 152 -1.19 19.60 13.39
N PRO A 153 -1.22 20.95 13.36
CA PRO A 153 -0.87 21.76 12.19
C PRO A 153 0.59 21.61 11.75
N ASP A 154 1.47 21.13 12.63
CA ASP A 154 2.91 20.93 12.37
C ASP A 154 3.19 19.61 11.61
N ILE A 155 2.17 19.00 10.99
CA ILE A 155 2.31 17.79 10.13
C ILE A 155 2.44 18.18 8.65
N THR A 156 2.13 19.43 8.29
CA THR A 156 2.13 19.93 6.91
C THR A 156 3.43 20.59 6.42
N GLU A 157 4.43 20.76 7.30
CA GLU A 157 5.82 21.14 6.92
C GLU A 157 6.73 19.91 6.79
#